data_AF-A0A3A8HBM0-F1
#
_entry.id   AF-A0A3A8HBM0-F1
#
_cell.length_a   1.000
_cell.length_b   1.000
_cell.length_c   1.000
_cell.angle_alpha   90.00
_cell.angle_beta   90.00
_cell.angle_gamma   90.00
#
_symmetry.space_group_name_H-M   'P 1'
#
loop_
_entity.id
_entity.type
_entity.pdbx_description
1 polymer ?
#
loop_
_entity_poly.entity_id
_entity_poly.type
_entity_poly.pdbx_seq_one_letter_code
_entity_poly.pdbx_strand_id
1 'polypeptide(L)'
;MATLEPEAALTRVLESAVRAGALPSGVDSANPLALFRVFEANFEAARRYHPPAMEQRVLRVQAEELADTGPSDGGWAALVGGRLESHRLPGNHYTLLREPTVRTVAELLKKALGEPGKR
;
A
#
# COMPACT_ATOMS: atom_id res chain seq x y z
N MET A 1 19.67 19.51 21.84
CA MET A 1 19.33 18.07 21.89
C MET A 1 20.43 17.34 21.14
N ALA A 2 21.12 16.38 21.77
CA ALA A 2 22.18 15.63 21.08
C ALA A 2 21.55 14.79 19.97
N THR A 3 22.00 14.99 18.73
CA THR A 3 21.65 14.18 17.57
C THR A 3 22.24 12.79 17.79
N LEU A 4 21.39 11.76 17.80
CA LEU A 4 21.83 10.37 17.84
C LEU A 4 22.38 10.00 16.46
N GLU A 5 23.40 9.14 16.44
CA GLU A 5 23.81 8.46 15.21
C GLU A 5 22.60 7.71 14.60
N PRO A 6 22.47 7.63 13.26
CA PRO A 6 21.28 7.09 12.59
C PRO A 6 20.86 5.70 13.08
N GLU A 7 21.83 4.83 13.37
CA GLU A 7 21.57 3.48 13.88
C GLU A 7 21.02 3.50 15.33
N ALA A 8 21.57 4.36 16.19
CA ALA A 8 21.07 4.54 17.55
C ALA A 8 19.67 5.18 17.57
N ALA A 9 19.39 6.09 16.64
CA ALA A 9 18.06 6.66 16.44
C ALA A 9 17.04 5.60 15.99
N LEU A 10 17.42 4.76 15.01
CA LEU A 10 16.59 3.68 14.51
C LEU A 10 16.22 2.68 15.62
N THR A 11 17.22 2.21 16.38
CA THR A 11 16.98 1.30 17.52
C THR A 11 15.96 1.89 18.49
N ARG A 12 16.10 3.18 18.84
CA ARG A 12 15.18 3.85 19.76
C ARG A 12 13.75 3.98 19.22
N VAL A 13 13.57 4.21 17.92
CA VAL A 13 12.26 4.22 17.27
C VAL A 13 11.62 2.84 17.33
N LEU A 14 12.38 1.80 16.99
CA LEU A 14 11.89 0.42 16.98
C LEU A 14 11.47 -0.06 18.38
N GLU A 15 12.28 0.22 19.40
CA GLU A 15 11.92 -0.08 20.79
C GLU A 15 10.64 0.65 21.23
N SER A 16 10.45 1.90 20.77
CA SER A 16 9.25 2.67 21.10
C SER A 16 8.02 2.11 20.42
N ALA A 17 8.14 1.65 19.17
CA ALA A 17 7.07 0.98 18.44
C ALA A 17 6.65 -0.34 19.12
N VAL A 18 7.62 -1.13 19.60
CA VAL A 18 7.35 -2.35 20.39
C VAL A 18 6.58 -2.01 21.66
N ARG A 19 7.05 -1.05 22.46
CA ARG A 19 6.39 -0.64 23.71
C ARG A 19 4.98 -0.10 23.50
N ALA A 20 4.75 0.58 22.38
CA ALA A 20 3.44 1.11 22.02
C ALA A 20 2.47 0.06 21.48
N GLY A 21 2.91 -1.20 21.28
CA GLY A 21 2.12 -2.23 20.62
C GLY A 21 1.80 -1.89 19.16
N ALA A 22 2.61 -1.03 18.54
CA ALA A 22 2.39 -0.56 17.17
C ALA A 22 2.88 -1.56 16.10
N LEU A 23 3.58 -2.62 16.51
CA LEU A 23 3.97 -3.70 15.62
C LEU A 23 2.82 -4.69 15.41
N PRO A 24 2.62 -5.21 14.18
CA PRO A 24 1.54 -6.15 13.90
C PRO A 24 1.67 -7.44 14.73
N SER A 25 0.53 -7.98 15.17
CA SER A 25 0.48 -9.28 15.85
C SER A 25 0.96 -10.41 14.92
N GLY A 26 1.87 -11.26 15.41
CA GLY A 26 2.43 -12.38 14.64
C GLY A 26 3.71 -12.04 13.85
N VAL A 27 4.14 -10.78 13.84
CA VAL A 27 5.53 -10.47 13.48
C VAL A 27 6.37 -10.88 14.67
N ASP A 28 7.34 -11.77 14.46
CA ASP A 28 8.33 -12.08 15.48
C ASP A 28 9.04 -10.77 15.86
N SER A 29 8.62 -10.19 16.99
CA SER A 29 9.20 -8.97 17.54
C SER A 29 10.67 -9.16 17.90
N ALA A 30 11.23 -10.36 17.71
CA ALA A 30 12.63 -10.68 17.88
C ALA A 30 13.58 -9.97 16.88
N ASN A 31 13.12 -9.40 15.76
CA ASN A 31 14.03 -8.63 14.89
C ASN A 31 13.41 -7.43 14.14
N PRO A 32 13.11 -6.32 14.84
CA PRO A 32 12.58 -5.12 14.22
C PRO A 32 13.55 -4.46 13.21
N LEU A 33 14.86 -4.71 13.33
CA LEU A 33 15.85 -4.27 12.33
C LEU A 33 15.67 -5.00 10.99
N ALA A 34 15.26 -6.27 11.00
CA ALA A 34 14.98 -7.01 9.77
C ALA A 34 13.77 -6.41 9.03
N LEU A 35 12.71 -6.04 9.74
CA LEU A 35 11.55 -5.35 9.15
C LEU A 35 11.95 -4.00 8.55
N PHE A 36 12.80 -3.25 9.24
CA PHE A 36 13.28 -1.98 8.73
C PHE A 36 14.12 -2.15 7.46
N ARG A 37 14.99 -3.15 7.39
CA ARG A 37 15.74 -3.46 6.16
C ARG A 37 14.82 -3.82 4.99
N VAL A 38 13.74 -4.56 5.22
CA VAL A 38 12.73 -4.86 4.18
C VAL A 38 12.01 -3.58 3.75
N PHE A 39 11.64 -2.72 4.70
CA PHE A 39 11.05 -1.41 4.40
C PHE A 39 11.99 -0.55 3.54
N GLU A 40 13.27 -0.44 3.91
CA GLU A 40 14.28 0.32 3.16
C GLU A 40 14.46 -0.22 1.75
N ALA A 41 14.59 -1.54 1.60
CA ALA A 41 14.71 -2.19 0.29
C ALA A 41 13.49 -1.93 -0.60
N ASN A 42 12.28 -2.05 -0.05
CA ASN A 42 11.04 -1.78 -0.78
C ASN A 42 10.91 -0.30 -1.16
N PHE A 43 11.31 0.61 -0.27
CA PHE A 43 11.29 2.05 -0.53
C PHE A 43 12.23 2.43 -1.67
N GLU A 44 13.46 1.93 -1.64
CA GLU A 44 14.45 2.16 -2.69
C GLU A 44 14.05 1.52 -4.02
N ALA A 45 13.44 0.33 -4.01
CA ALA A 45 12.88 -0.29 -5.20
C ALA A 45 11.74 0.54 -5.80
N ALA A 46 10.79 1.01 -4.97
CA ALA A 46 9.68 1.84 -5.40
C ALA A 46 10.14 3.19 -6.00
N ARG A 47 11.21 3.79 -5.45
CA ARG A 47 11.79 5.04 -5.97
C ARG A 47 12.47 4.88 -7.33
N ARG A 48 13.09 3.73 -7.58
CA ARG A 48 13.85 3.48 -8.82
C ARG A 48 12.98 2.92 -9.94
N TYR A 49 11.85 2.31 -9.61
CA TYR A 49 10.99 1.67 -10.58
C TYR A 49 10.22 2.68 -11.44
N HIS A 50 10.46 2.65 -12.74
CA HIS A 50 9.75 3.44 -13.74
C HIS A 50 9.06 2.48 -14.71
N PRO A 51 7.76 2.18 -14.51
CA PRO A 51 7.06 1.24 -15.37
C PRO A 51 6.91 1.80 -16.79
N PRO A 52 7.06 0.98 -17.84
CA PRO A 52 6.65 1.36 -19.18
C PRO A 52 5.11 1.43 -19.28
N ALA A 53 4.60 1.95 -20.40
CA ALA A 53 3.20 1.81 -20.75
C ALA A 53 2.80 0.33 -20.87
N MET A 54 1.53 0.05 -20.57
CA MET A 54 1.01 -1.29 -20.32
C MET A 54 -0.34 -1.47 -21.03
N GLU A 55 -0.54 -2.64 -21.65
CA GLU A 55 -1.79 -2.99 -22.36
C GLU A 55 -2.77 -3.77 -21.46
N GLN A 56 -2.38 -4.03 -20.21
CA GLN A 56 -3.17 -4.74 -19.22
C GLN A 56 -4.37 -3.90 -18.76
N ARG A 57 -5.46 -4.59 -18.44
CA ARG A 57 -6.58 -3.98 -17.72
C ARG A 57 -6.21 -3.84 -16.25
N VAL A 58 -6.47 -2.67 -15.67
CA VAL A 58 -6.21 -2.38 -14.26
C VAL A 58 -7.50 -2.03 -13.57
N LEU A 59 -7.83 -2.78 -12.52
CA LEU A 59 -8.84 -2.41 -11.54
C LEU A 59 -8.14 -1.69 -10.38
N ARG A 60 -8.52 -0.45 -10.14
CA ARG A 60 -8.01 0.37 -9.06
C ARG A 60 -9.13 0.66 -8.06
N VAL A 61 -8.93 0.26 -6.81
CA VAL A 61 -9.82 0.58 -5.70
C VAL A 61 -9.11 1.56 -4.77
N GLN A 62 -9.71 2.72 -4.54
CA GLN A 62 -9.12 3.81 -3.78
C GLN A 62 -10.03 4.20 -2.61
N ALA A 63 -9.41 4.58 -1.50
CA ALA A 63 -10.11 5.14 -0.35
C ALA A 63 -10.48 6.62 -0.59
N GLU A 64 -11.64 7.05 -0.10
CA GLU A 64 -12.12 8.44 -0.24
C GLU A 64 -11.31 9.44 0.60
N GLU A 65 -10.85 9.04 1.79
CA GLU A 65 -9.95 9.84 2.61
C GLU A 65 -8.55 9.80 1.98
N LEU A 66 -8.26 10.82 1.18
CA LEU A 66 -6.99 10.98 0.50
C LEU A 66 -5.95 11.62 1.41
N ALA A 67 -4.77 11.01 1.46
CA ALA A 67 -3.55 11.76 1.74
C ALA A 67 -3.18 12.51 0.44
N ASP A 68 -3.51 13.79 0.39
CA ASP A 68 -3.42 14.67 -0.78
C ASP A 68 -1.98 14.73 -1.35
N THR A 69 -1.68 13.95 -2.40
CA THR A 69 -0.30 13.79 -2.89
C THR A 69 -0.12 13.53 -4.40
N GLY A 70 -1.14 13.70 -5.26
CA GLY A 70 -0.94 13.53 -6.69
C GLY A 70 -2.19 13.54 -7.58
N PRO A 71 -2.06 13.11 -8.85
CA PRO A 71 -3.18 12.98 -9.77
C PRO A 71 -4.32 12.16 -9.17
N SER A 72 -5.57 12.49 -9.52
CA SER A 72 -6.77 11.89 -8.93
C SER A 72 -6.92 10.39 -9.18
N ASP A 73 -6.20 9.86 -10.18
CA ASP A 73 -6.08 8.46 -10.58
C ASP A 73 -4.77 7.80 -10.09
N GLY A 74 -3.92 8.53 -9.38
CA GLY A 74 -2.61 8.07 -8.93
C GLY A 74 -1.57 7.88 -10.04
N GLY A 75 -1.76 8.49 -11.21
CA GLY A 75 -0.85 8.37 -12.37
C GLY A 75 -1.11 7.14 -13.25
N TRP A 76 -2.13 6.35 -12.96
CA TRP A 76 -2.41 5.11 -13.69
C TRP A 76 -2.90 5.33 -15.12
N ALA A 77 -3.65 6.39 -15.42
CA ALA A 77 -4.13 6.64 -16.79
C ALA A 77 -2.96 6.90 -17.75
N ALA A 78 -1.85 7.46 -17.28
CA ALA A 78 -0.65 7.62 -18.09
C ALA A 78 -0.01 6.28 -18.49
N LEU A 79 -0.22 5.22 -17.70
CA LEU A 79 0.38 3.90 -17.93
C LEU A 79 -0.51 2.97 -18.76
N VAL A 80 -1.83 3.01 -18.55
CA VAL A 80 -2.77 2.03 -19.16
C VAL A 80 -3.90 2.68 -19.97
N GLY A 81 -3.93 4.02 -20.05
CA GLY A 81 -4.94 4.77 -20.80
C GLY A 81 -6.36 4.40 -20.40
N GLY A 82 -7.21 4.15 -21.39
CA GLY A 82 -8.62 3.79 -21.20
C GLY A 82 -8.87 2.40 -20.60
N ARG A 83 -7.83 1.64 -20.24
CA ARG A 83 -7.94 0.31 -19.63
C ARG A 83 -7.97 0.35 -18.10
N LEU A 84 -8.03 1.56 -17.53
CA LEU A 84 -8.17 1.79 -16.09
C LEU A 84 -9.64 1.82 -15.68
N GLU A 85 -10.05 0.87 -14.85
CA GLU A 85 -11.30 0.89 -14.09
C GLU A 85 -11.00 1.40 -12.68
N SER A 86 -11.68 2.45 -12.21
CA SER A 86 -11.44 3.06 -10.90
C SER A 86 -12.70 3.12 -10.05
N HIS A 87 -12.59 2.69 -8.79
CA HIS A 87 -13.65 2.75 -7.77
C HIS A 87 -13.15 3.50 -6.54
N ARG A 88 -13.97 4.38 -5.97
CA ARG A 88 -13.71 5.03 -4.67
C ARG A 88 -14.62 4.43 -3.62
N LEU A 89 -14.09 4.13 -2.43
CA LEU A 89 -14.82 3.55 -1.31
C LEU A 89 -14.54 4.34 -0.01
N PRO A 90 -15.48 4.35 0.96
CA PRO A 90 -15.31 5.08 2.20
C PRO A 90 -14.12 4.63 3.05
N GLY A 91 -13.59 5.58 3.83
CA GLY A 91 -12.47 5.40 4.75
C GLY A 91 -11.13 5.81 4.15
N ASN A 92 -10.04 5.35 4.76
CA ASN A 92 -8.65 5.60 4.36
C ASN A 92 -7.94 4.32 3.86
N HIS A 93 -6.66 4.46 3.51
CA HIS A 93 -5.81 3.39 3.00
C HIS A 93 -5.85 2.10 3.85
N TYR A 94 -5.95 2.23 5.19
CA TYR A 94 -5.95 1.09 6.10
C TYR A 94 -7.34 0.50 6.31
N THR A 95 -8.37 1.35 6.43
CA THR A 95 -9.74 0.88 6.69
C THR A 95 -10.39 0.27 5.46
N LEU A 96 -9.91 0.59 4.26
CA LEU A 96 -10.35 -0.04 2.99
C LEU A 96 -10.28 -1.57 3.04
N LEU A 97 -9.24 -2.11 3.70
CA LEU A 97 -8.97 -3.54 3.82
C LEU A 97 -9.55 -4.16 5.11
N ARG A 98 -10.47 -3.47 5.77
CA ARG A 98 -11.17 -3.95 6.98
C ARG A 98 -12.67 -3.96 6.76
N GLU A 99 -13.38 -4.75 7.57
CA GLU A 99 -14.85 -4.70 7.59
C GLU A 99 -15.33 -3.29 8.00
N PRO A 100 -16.43 -2.80 7.42
CA PRO A 100 -17.25 -3.46 6.41
C PRO A 100 -16.75 -3.29 4.96
N THR A 101 -15.86 -2.33 4.71
CA THR A 101 -15.46 -1.91 3.35
C THR A 101 -14.79 -3.01 2.53
N VAL A 102 -14.02 -3.89 3.16
CA VAL A 102 -13.33 -5.01 2.50
C VAL A 102 -14.28 -5.94 1.74
N ARG A 103 -15.55 -6.03 2.15
CA ARG A 103 -16.57 -6.81 1.43
C ARG A 103 -16.79 -6.28 0.02
N THR A 104 -16.90 -4.97 -0.14
CA THR A 104 -17.06 -4.34 -1.46
C THR A 104 -15.80 -4.52 -2.30
N VAL A 105 -14.60 -4.46 -1.70
CA VAL A 105 -13.33 -4.77 -2.39
C VAL A 105 -13.36 -6.20 -2.93
N ALA A 106 -13.80 -7.17 -2.13
CA ALA A 106 -13.89 -8.57 -2.55
C ALA A 106 -14.88 -8.78 -3.70
N GLU A 107 -16.03 -8.12 -3.70
CA GLU A 107 -17.00 -8.20 -4.80
C GLU A 107 -16.47 -7.59 -6.10
N LEU A 108 -15.77 -6.45 -6.03
CA LEU A 108 -15.10 -5.85 -7.19
C LEU A 108 -14.04 -6.81 -7.78
N LEU A 109 -13.24 -7.46 -6.93
CA LEU A 109 -12.26 -8.45 -7.35
C LEU A 109 -12.92 -9.69 -7.98
N LYS A 110 -13.98 -10.23 -7.38
CA LYS A 110 -14.73 -11.37 -7.96
C LYS A 110 -15.28 -11.03 -9.34
N LYS A 111 -15.82 -9.83 -9.54
CA LYS A 111 -16.32 -9.38 -10.84
C LYS A 111 -15.19 -9.26 -11.87
N ALA A 112 -14.03 -8.73 -11.48
CA ALA A 112 -12.91 -8.53 -12.38
C ALA A 112 -12.15 -9.83 -12.72
N LEU A 113 -12.13 -10.80 -11.80
CA LEU A 113 -11.41 -12.08 -11.93
C LEU A 113 -12.32 -13.25 -12.33
N GLY A 114 -13.64 -13.11 -12.23
CA GLY A 114 -14.61 -14.09 -12.68
C GLY A 114 -14.45 -14.38 -14.18
N GLU A 115 -14.74 -15.61 -14.60
CA GLU A 115 -14.40 -16.13 -15.93
C GLU A 115 -14.74 -15.14 -17.06
N PRO A 116 -13.86 -15.01 -18.08
CA PRO A 116 -14.21 -14.28 -19.29
C PRO A 116 -15.48 -14.92 -19.84
N GLY A 117 -16.57 -14.15 -19.89
CA GLY A 117 -17.84 -14.63 -20.41
C GLY A 117 -17.58 -15.37 -21.72
N LYS A 118 -18.03 -16.63 -21.79
CA LYS A 118 -18.17 -17.38 -23.04
C LYS A 118 -18.80 -16.42 -24.06
N ARG A 119 -17.98 -15.95 -25.00
CA ARG A 119 -18.46 -15.34 -26.23
C ARG A 119 -18.63 -16.46 -27.26
#